data_AF-A0A0F9DF49-F1
#
_entry.id   AF-A0A0F9DF49-F1
#
_cell.length_a   1.000
_cell.length_b   1.000
_cell.length_c   1.000
_cell.angle_alpha   90.00
_cell.angle_beta   90.00
_cell.angle_gamma   90.00
#
_symmetry.space_group_name_H-M   'P 1'
#
loop_
_entity.id
_entity.type
_entity.pdbx_description
1 polymer ?
#
loop_
_entity_poly.entity_id
_entity_poly.type
_entity_poly.pdbx_seq_one_letter_code
_entity_poly.pdbx_strand_id
1 'polypeptide(L)'
;FNFYYLADPKDKVPKYVGVTFKELSIRLSCHISEAKRKNPVRKNKRVVWIRRLLKEDCQPIIILFASHQFDDEDLKGIEFLEGEYITRFKALGAELLNGFSKGMCSFNRRHTEETKRRISKANSGRRLTLQTRERIRQGARRVSKQPETKVNRRMGQLGRIHPEEELLLRSRSRREKTLFQELSLAGKNRRMVLFKKRLSQLSTEYTWKRPKRGPSESLAFEDLGLSQKCRRLQKFRRRVLSLI
;
A
#
# COMPACT_ATOMS: atom_id res chain seq x y z
N PHE A 1 -24.96 5.90 -0.84
CA PHE A 1 -24.46 5.99 0.55
C PHE A 1 -25.55 6.56 1.46
N ASN A 2 -25.72 5.95 2.63
CA ASN A 2 -26.73 6.30 3.60
C ASN A 2 -26.09 7.02 4.80
N PHE A 3 -26.54 8.24 5.07
CA PHE A 3 -26.16 9.01 6.25
C PHE A 3 -27.20 8.81 7.35
N TYR A 4 -26.71 8.47 8.52
CA TYR A 4 -27.54 8.16 9.68
C TYR A 4 -26.99 8.81 10.93
N TYR A 5 -27.83 8.91 11.95
CA TYR A 5 -27.37 9.14 13.31
C TYR A 5 -27.82 8.03 14.25
N LEU A 6 -27.07 7.87 15.34
CA LEU A 6 -27.51 7.11 16.50
C LEU A 6 -28.06 8.08 17.53
N ALA A 7 -29.18 7.71 18.14
CA ALA A 7 -29.82 8.47 19.20
C ALA A 7 -30.12 7.56 20.40
N ASP A 8 -30.31 8.18 21.57
CA ASP A 8 -30.86 7.49 22.73
C ASP A 8 -32.35 7.22 22.47
N PRO A 9 -32.87 6.01 22.77
CA PRO A 9 -34.27 5.69 22.54
C PRO A 9 -35.25 6.60 23.31
N LYS A 10 -34.83 7.21 24.42
CA LYS A 10 -35.69 8.02 25.29
C LYS A 10 -35.86 9.44 24.75
N ASP A 11 -34.75 10.14 24.49
CA ASP A 11 -34.75 11.55 24.10
C ASP A 11 -34.78 11.75 22.57
N LYS A 12 -34.43 10.71 21.79
CA LYS A 12 -34.26 10.74 20.33
C LYS A 12 -33.27 11.81 19.85
N VAL A 13 -32.40 12.31 20.73
CA VAL A 13 -31.39 13.32 20.42
C VAL A 13 -30.20 12.66 19.73
N PRO A 14 -29.71 13.20 18.60
CA PRO A 14 -28.53 12.68 17.93
C PRO A 14 -27.30 12.69 18.86
N LYS A 15 -26.69 11.52 19.04
CA LYS A 15 -25.42 11.34 19.79
C LYS A 15 -24.26 10.97 18.89
N TYR A 16 -24.49 10.44 17.70
CA TYR A 16 -23.41 10.10 16.77
C TYR A 16 -23.90 10.18 15.34
N VAL A 17 -23.14 10.81 14.44
CA VAL A 17 -23.42 10.84 13.00
C VAL A 17 -22.45 9.91 12.29
N GLY A 18 -22.93 9.17 11.29
CA GLY A 18 -22.07 8.32 10.48
C GLY A 18 -22.62 8.04 9.09
N VAL A 19 -21.76 7.49 8.24
CA VAL A 19 -22.11 7.02 6.90
C VAL A 19 -22.02 5.49 6.79
N THR A 20 -22.85 4.88 5.96
CA THR A 20 -22.75 3.46 5.61
C THR A 20 -23.21 3.16 4.18
N PHE A 21 -22.65 2.09 3.62
CA PHE A 21 -23.11 1.47 2.37
C PHE A 21 -23.98 0.22 2.64
N LYS A 22 -24.08 -0.21 3.91
CA LYS A 22 -24.86 -1.38 4.31
C LYS A 22 -26.26 -0.97 4.72
N GLU A 23 -27.14 -1.96 4.86
CA GLU A 23 -28.42 -1.77 5.54
C GLU A 23 -28.21 -1.27 6.98
N LEU A 24 -29.13 -0.44 7.46
CA LEU A 24 -29.04 0.21 8.78
C LEU A 24 -29.09 -0.81 9.92
N SER A 25 -29.92 -1.84 9.79
CA SER A 25 -30.02 -2.95 10.76
C SER A 25 -28.67 -3.64 10.97
N ILE A 26 -27.98 -3.97 9.87
CA ILE A 26 -26.63 -4.55 9.87
C ILE A 26 -25.63 -3.58 10.50
N ARG A 27 -25.70 -2.29 10.16
CA ARG A 27 -24.80 -1.27 10.70
C ARG A 27 -24.98 -1.07 12.20
N LEU A 28 -26.22 -1.03 12.68
CA LEU A 28 -26.56 -0.95 14.10
C LEU A 28 -26.03 -2.18 14.86
N SER A 29 -26.26 -3.38 14.32
CA SER A 29 -25.72 -4.63 14.90
C SER A 29 -24.20 -4.61 15.00
N CYS A 30 -23.49 -4.03 14.01
CA CYS A 30 -22.04 -3.84 14.08
C CYS A 30 -21.63 -2.92 15.23
N HIS A 31 -22.31 -1.79 15.44
CA HIS A 31 -22.04 -0.87 16.55
C HIS A 31 -22.27 -1.53 17.92
N ILE A 32 -23.36 -2.27 18.07
CA ILE A 32 -23.68 -3.03 19.30
C ILE A 32 -22.63 -4.11 19.56
N SER A 33 -22.29 -4.89 18.53
CA SER A 33 -21.28 -5.96 18.61
C SER A 33 -19.90 -5.41 18.97
N GLU A 34 -19.52 -4.26 18.41
CA GLU A 34 -18.28 -3.57 18.78
C GLU A 34 -18.29 -3.16 20.26
N ALA A 35 -19.42 -2.67 20.78
CA ALA A 35 -19.54 -2.25 22.17
C ALA A 35 -19.52 -3.42 23.17
N LYS A 36 -20.03 -4.58 22.79
CA LYS A 36 -20.03 -5.82 23.59
C LYS A 36 -18.65 -6.48 23.71
N ARG A 37 -17.65 -6.10 22.92
CA ARG A 37 -16.29 -6.69 23.02
C ARG A 37 -15.64 -6.35 24.36
N LYS A 38 -15.10 -7.36 25.05
CA LYS A 38 -14.43 -7.23 26.37
C LYS A 38 -13.26 -6.26 26.35
N ASN A 39 -12.44 -6.30 25.29
CA ASN A 39 -11.32 -5.39 25.08
C ASN A 39 -11.59 -4.50 23.84
N PRO A 40 -12.29 -3.37 23.99
CA PRO A 40 -12.41 -2.43 22.89
C PRO A 40 -11.01 -1.92 22.57
N VAL A 41 -10.58 -2.13 21.33
CA VAL A 41 -9.22 -1.79 20.85
C VAL A 41 -8.89 -0.31 21.11
N ARG A 42 -9.91 0.55 21.27
CA ARG A 42 -9.77 1.97 21.61
C ARG A 42 -10.92 2.41 22.52
N LYS A 43 -10.65 3.34 23.47
CA LYS A 43 -11.65 4.02 24.30
C LYS A 43 -12.49 5.01 23.46
N ASN A 44 -13.25 4.51 22.49
CA ASN A 44 -14.11 5.31 21.65
C ASN A 44 -15.34 5.78 22.45
N LYS A 45 -15.58 7.09 22.55
CA LYS A 45 -16.72 7.68 23.29
C LYS A 45 -18.06 7.07 22.87
N ARG A 46 -18.28 6.84 21.57
CA ARG A 46 -19.47 6.16 21.04
C ARG A 46 -19.66 4.77 21.65
N VAL A 47 -18.59 3.97 21.67
CA VAL A 47 -18.64 2.59 22.20
C VAL A 47 -18.95 2.59 23.70
N VAL A 48 -18.34 3.51 24.45
CA VAL A 48 -18.61 3.67 25.88
C VAL A 48 -20.08 4.05 26.13
N TRP A 49 -20.61 5.00 25.34
CA TRP A 49 -22.01 5.41 25.42
C TRP A 49 -22.98 4.25 25.11
N ILE A 50 -22.78 3.52 24.01
CA ILE A 50 -23.61 2.35 23.66
C ILE A 50 -23.56 1.31 24.77
N ARG A 51 -22.39 1.06 25.36
CA ARG A 51 -22.26 0.11 26.48
C ARG A 51 -23.05 0.54 27.71
N ARG A 52 -23.09 1.85 28.00
CA ARG A 52 -23.90 2.40 29.09
C ARG A 52 -25.38 2.14 28.85
N LEU A 53 -25.87 2.44 27.64
CA LEU A 53 -27.26 2.15 27.25
C LEU A 53 -27.61 0.68 27.45
N LEU A 54 -26.77 -0.23 26.95
CA LEU A 54 -27.00 -1.67 27.07
C LEU A 54 -27.00 -2.16 28.54
N LYS A 55 -26.28 -1.48 29.45
CA LYS A 55 -26.30 -1.79 30.88
C LYS A 55 -27.63 -1.37 31.53
N GLU A 56 -28.27 -0.35 30.99
CA GLU A 56 -29.59 0.15 31.40
C GLU A 56 -30.73 -0.54 30.64
N ASP A 57 -30.45 -1.70 30.03
CA ASP A 57 -31.38 -2.47 29.19
C ASP A 57 -32.01 -1.67 28.04
N CYS A 58 -31.30 -0.64 27.58
CA CYS A 58 -31.72 0.22 26.47
C CYS A 58 -30.83 -0.05 25.24
N GLN A 59 -31.41 0.05 24.04
CA GLN A 59 -30.66 -0.06 22.79
C GLN A 59 -30.66 1.27 22.02
N PRO A 60 -29.53 1.69 21.43
CA PRO A 60 -29.49 2.87 20.60
C PRO A 60 -30.37 2.67 19.36
N ILE A 61 -31.08 3.72 18.96
CA ILE A 61 -31.84 3.73 17.69
C ILE A 61 -30.96 4.29 16.58
N ILE A 62 -31.10 3.74 15.37
CA ILE A 62 -30.42 4.23 14.16
C ILE A 62 -31.47 4.89 13.26
N ILE A 63 -31.23 6.13 12.86
CA ILE A 63 -32.17 6.90 12.04
C ILE A 63 -31.47 7.36 10.78
N LEU A 64 -32.02 6.97 9.62
CA LEU A 64 -31.64 7.51 8.32
C LEU A 64 -32.16 8.93 8.21
N PHE A 65 -31.30 9.86 7.79
CA PHE A 65 -31.75 11.24 7.54
C PHE A 65 -31.37 11.74 6.15
N ALA A 66 -30.42 11.09 5.46
CA ALA A 66 -30.10 11.43 4.08
C ALA A 66 -29.54 10.22 3.33
N SER A 67 -29.85 10.16 2.03
CA SER A 67 -29.29 9.19 1.09
C SER A 67 -28.76 9.95 -0.12
N HIS A 68 -27.54 9.61 -0.53
CA HIS A 68 -26.86 10.23 -1.66
C HIS A 68 -26.32 9.13 -2.57
N GLN A 69 -26.47 9.31 -3.87
CA GLN A 69 -25.79 8.51 -4.87
C GLN A 69 -24.44 9.18 -5.15
N PHE A 70 -23.36 8.42 -5.06
CA PHE A 70 -22.01 8.87 -5.41
C PHE A 70 -21.45 7.84 -6.38
N ASP A 71 -20.67 8.34 -7.32
CA ASP A 71 -19.80 7.48 -8.12
C ASP A 71 -18.64 6.99 -7.25
N ASP A 72 -18.06 5.84 -7.60
CA ASP A 72 -17.04 5.16 -6.79
C ASP A 72 -15.79 6.01 -6.51
N GLU A 73 -15.56 7.07 -7.29
CA GLU A 73 -14.41 7.97 -7.16
C GLU A 73 -14.60 9.11 -6.12
N ASP A 74 -15.84 9.37 -5.67
CA ASP A 74 -16.20 10.55 -4.88
C ASP A 74 -16.11 10.36 -3.36
N LEU A 75 -15.12 9.61 -2.89
CA LEU A 75 -14.88 9.41 -1.45
C LEU A 75 -14.69 10.74 -0.69
N LYS A 76 -14.10 11.75 -1.33
CA LYS A 76 -13.92 13.08 -0.73
C LYS A 76 -15.25 13.79 -0.48
N GLY A 77 -16.24 13.61 -1.35
CA GLY A 77 -17.58 14.18 -1.20
C GLY A 77 -18.29 13.62 0.03
N ILE A 78 -18.13 12.32 0.28
CA ILE A 78 -18.72 11.66 1.45
C ILE A 78 -18.15 12.20 2.76
N GLU A 79 -16.82 12.37 2.86
CA GLU A 79 -16.17 12.91 4.05
C GLU A 79 -16.56 14.37 4.30
N PHE A 80 -16.62 15.16 3.23
CA PHE A 80 -17.08 16.54 3.29
C PHE A 80 -18.51 16.63 3.83
N LEU A 81 -19.44 15.86 3.25
CA LEU A 81 -20.84 15.86 3.69
C LEU A 81 -21.03 15.32 5.11
N GLU A 82 -20.29 14.29 5.52
CA GLU A 82 -20.30 13.82 6.92
C GLU A 82 -19.88 14.94 7.87
N GLY A 83 -18.83 15.70 7.52
CA GLY A 83 -18.37 16.87 8.26
C GLY A 83 -19.41 17.99 8.33
N GLU A 84 -20.06 18.31 7.21
CA GLU A 84 -21.13 19.30 7.14
C GLU A 84 -22.31 18.91 8.03
N TYR A 85 -22.73 17.64 8.01
CA TYR A 85 -23.82 17.17 8.88
C TYR A 85 -23.44 17.22 10.35
N ILE A 86 -22.23 16.81 10.72
CA ILE A 86 -21.74 16.93 12.10
C ILE A 86 -21.79 18.40 12.55
N THR A 87 -21.37 19.32 11.69
CA THR A 87 -21.38 20.76 11.97
C THR A 87 -22.81 21.28 12.15
N ARG A 88 -23.72 20.91 11.24
CA ARG A 88 -25.13 21.29 11.31
C ARG A 88 -25.82 20.76 12.57
N PHE A 89 -25.63 19.50 12.93
CA PHE A 89 -26.21 18.93 14.15
C PHE A 89 -25.67 19.61 15.41
N LYS A 90 -24.39 19.99 15.44
CA LYS A 90 -23.83 20.77 16.55
C LYS A 90 -24.41 22.18 16.62
N ALA A 91 -24.60 22.84 15.48
CA ALA A 91 -25.25 24.15 15.44
C ALA A 91 -26.70 24.10 15.95
N LEU A 92 -27.37 22.95 15.81
CA LEU A 92 -28.69 22.68 16.40
C LEU A 92 -28.62 22.29 17.89
N GLY A 93 -27.46 22.37 18.54
CA GLY A 93 -27.28 22.06 19.96
C GLY A 93 -27.04 20.59 20.30
N ALA A 94 -26.85 19.71 19.30
CA ALA A 94 -26.60 18.29 19.58
C ALA A 94 -25.18 18.03 20.10
N GLU A 95 -25.08 17.37 21.26
CA GLU A 95 -23.82 16.91 21.82
C GLU A 95 -23.34 15.61 21.16
N LEU A 96 -22.68 15.73 20.02
CA LEU A 96 -22.19 14.58 19.26
C LEU A 96 -20.92 13.96 19.87
N LEU A 97 -20.90 12.62 19.90
CA LEU A 97 -19.80 11.77 20.35
C LEU A 97 -18.74 11.50 19.26
N ASN A 98 -18.90 12.10 18.08
CA ASN A 98 -17.92 12.02 17.00
C ASN A 98 -16.57 12.56 17.49
N GLY A 99 -15.51 11.75 17.38
CA GLY A 99 -14.20 12.07 17.94
C GLY A 99 -13.49 13.25 17.26
N PHE A 100 -13.91 13.64 16.05
CA PHE A 100 -13.35 14.75 15.29
C PHE A 100 -14.49 15.63 14.78
N SER A 101 -14.30 16.95 14.81
CA SER A 101 -15.25 17.93 14.29
C SER A 101 -15.41 17.88 12.76
N LYS A 102 -14.40 17.39 12.03
CA LYS A 102 -14.34 17.43 10.56
C LYS A 102 -14.40 16.06 9.88
N GLY A 103 -15.30 15.16 10.27
CA GLY A 103 -15.66 14.00 9.44
C GLY A 103 -14.50 13.14 8.92
N MET A 104 -13.37 13.05 9.65
CA MET A 104 -12.22 12.24 9.22
C MET A 104 -12.56 10.75 9.37
N CYS A 105 -13.34 10.25 8.42
CA CYS A 105 -13.28 8.88 8.02
C CYS A 105 -11.80 8.52 7.80
N SER A 106 -11.36 7.38 8.32
CA SER A 106 -9.96 6.96 8.16
C SER A 106 -9.65 6.48 6.74
N PHE A 107 -10.62 6.58 5.82
CA PHE A 107 -10.52 6.23 4.42
C PHE A 107 -9.65 7.31 3.74
N ASN A 108 -8.35 7.05 3.58
CA ASN A 108 -7.32 7.95 2.99
C ASN A 108 -6.38 8.67 3.95
N ARG A 109 -6.25 8.25 5.22
CA ARG A 109 -5.03 8.60 5.96
C ARG A 109 -3.82 7.89 5.32
N ARG A 110 -3.23 8.54 4.31
CA ARG A 110 -1.93 8.14 3.77
C ARG A 110 -0.93 8.25 4.91
N HIS A 111 -0.34 7.12 5.29
CA HIS A 111 0.76 7.14 6.24
C HIS A 111 1.87 8.04 5.69
N THR A 112 2.39 8.93 6.52
CA THR A 112 3.59 9.70 6.18
C THR A 112 4.74 8.75 5.85
N GLU A 113 5.69 9.17 5.03
CA GLU A 113 6.87 8.34 4.71
C GLU A 113 7.62 7.91 5.97
N GLU A 114 7.67 8.77 6.99
CA GLU A 114 8.21 8.43 8.30
C GLU A 114 7.42 7.30 8.98
N THR A 115 6.09 7.36 8.99
CA THR A 115 5.24 6.31 9.54
C THR A 115 5.40 4.99 8.78
N LYS A 116 5.45 5.04 7.44
CA LYS A 116 5.73 3.87 6.60
C LYS A 116 7.10 3.26 6.93
N ARG A 117 8.13 4.09 7.09
CA ARG A 117 9.47 3.65 7.50
C ARG A 117 9.46 3.01 8.89
N ARG A 118 8.75 3.59 9.86
CA ARG A 118 8.60 3.01 11.21
C ARG A 118 7.90 1.65 11.18
N ILE A 119 6.80 1.53 10.45
CA ILE A 119 6.08 0.25 10.26
C ILE A 119 6.99 -0.78 9.57
N SER A 120 7.68 -0.36 8.51
CA SER A 120 8.63 -1.21 7.79
C SER A 120 9.76 -1.70 8.69
N LYS A 121 10.39 -0.81 9.47
CA LYS A 121 11.45 -1.15 10.43
C LYS A 121 10.95 -2.09 11.54
N ALA A 122 9.77 -1.82 12.09
CA ALA A 122 9.14 -2.68 13.11
C ALA A 122 8.81 -4.09 12.60
N ASN A 123 8.56 -4.23 11.29
CA ASN A 123 8.31 -5.52 10.65
C ASN A 123 9.59 -6.20 10.14
N SER A 124 10.62 -5.42 9.79
CA SER A 124 11.93 -5.88 9.32
C SER A 124 12.70 -6.53 10.48
N GLY A 125 12.48 -7.81 10.69
CA GLY A 125 13.11 -8.58 11.77
C GLY A 125 12.15 -9.53 12.48
N ARG A 126 10.83 -9.39 12.27
CA ARG A 126 9.86 -10.36 12.77
C ARG A 126 10.03 -11.70 12.05
N ARG A 127 10.64 -12.68 12.74
CA ARG A 127 10.71 -14.07 12.25
C ARG A 127 9.39 -14.77 12.55
N LEU A 128 8.72 -15.25 11.51
CA LEU A 128 7.55 -16.12 11.67
C LEU A 128 7.98 -17.43 12.34
N THR A 129 7.23 -17.84 13.38
CA THR A 129 7.42 -19.15 14.02
C THR A 129 7.15 -20.28 13.03
N LEU A 130 7.75 -21.45 13.25
CA LEU A 130 7.55 -22.63 12.38
C LEU A 130 6.07 -22.99 12.26
N GLN A 131 5.33 -22.95 13.38
CA GLN A 131 3.89 -23.20 13.38
C GLN A 131 3.12 -22.20 12.50
N THR A 132 3.47 -20.91 12.56
CA THR A 132 2.85 -19.88 11.71
C THR A 132 3.17 -20.10 10.24
N ARG A 133 4.42 -20.46 9.92
CA ARG A 133 4.83 -20.79 8.56
C ARG A 133 4.05 -21.98 8.02
N GLU A 134 3.86 -23.02 8.81
CA GLU A 134 3.11 -24.21 8.40
C GLU A 134 1.61 -23.90 8.21
N ARG A 135 0.99 -23.10 9.09
CA ARG A 135 -0.39 -22.63 8.89
C ARG A 135 -0.56 -21.86 7.59
N ILE A 136 0.35 -20.92 7.29
CA ILE A 136 0.35 -20.18 6.02
C ILE A 136 0.51 -21.15 4.84
N ARG A 137 1.42 -22.14 4.95
CA ARG A 137 1.65 -23.15 3.90
C ARG A 137 0.41 -24.00 3.63
N GLN A 138 -0.28 -24.44 4.68
CA GLN A 138 -1.51 -25.23 4.58
C GLN A 138 -2.65 -24.41 3.95
N GLY A 139 -2.82 -23.15 4.38
CA GLY A 139 -3.77 -22.23 3.76
C GLY A 139 -3.50 -22.02 2.26
N ALA A 140 -2.24 -21.77 1.90
CA ALA A 140 -1.84 -21.62 0.50
C ALA A 140 -2.11 -22.88 -0.33
N ARG A 141 -1.86 -24.08 0.22
CA ARG A 141 -2.16 -25.36 -0.45
C ARG A 141 -3.66 -25.56 -0.71
N ARG A 142 -4.51 -25.16 0.24
CA ARG A 142 -5.98 -25.26 0.07
C ARG A 142 -6.46 -24.35 -1.06
N VAL A 143 -6.04 -23.09 -1.06
CA VAL A 143 -6.42 -22.10 -2.08
C VAL A 143 -5.89 -22.51 -3.46
N SER A 144 -4.64 -22.99 -3.57
CA SER A 144 -4.05 -23.36 -4.86
C SER A 144 -4.70 -24.57 -5.54
N LYS A 145 -5.40 -25.42 -4.78
CA LYS A 145 -6.07 -26.60 -5.33
C LYS A 145 -7.43 -26.28 -5.94
N GLN A 146 -8.04 -25.15 -5.59
CA GLN A 146 -9.34 -24.77 -6.14
C GLN A 146 -9.21 -24.47 -7.65
N PRO A 147 -10.10 -25.04 -8.49
CA PRO A 147 -10.04 -24.89 -9.95
C PRO A 147 -10.16 -23.43 -10.40
N GLU A 148 -11.03 -22.66 -9.76
CA GLU A 148 -11.21 -21.23 -10.03
C GLU A 148 -9.91 -20.43 -9.82
N THR A 149 -9.17 -20.71 -8.75
CA THR A 149 -7.87 -20.05 -8.49
C THR A 149 -6.85 -20.38 -9.58
N LYS A 150 -6.86 -21.61 -10.12
CA LYS A 150 -5.99 -22.00 -11.24
C LYS A 150 -6.35 -21.24 -12.51
N VAL A 151 -7.65 -21.11 -12.81
CA VAL A 151 -8.13 -20.35 -13.97
C VAL A 151 -7.75 -18.88 -13.83
N ASN A 152 -8.02 -18.24 -12.69
CA ASN A 152 -7.66 -16.84 -12.44
C ASN A 152 -6.15 -16.60 -12.53
N ARG A 153 -5.34 -17.53 -12.00
CA ARG A 153 -3.88 -17.45 -12.14
C ARG A 153 -3.44 -17.59 -13.60
N ARG A 154 -4.06 -18.47 -14.38
CA ARG A 154 -3.78 -18.64 -15.81
C ARG A 154 -4.18 -17.40 -16.60
N MET A 155 -5.37 -16.85 -16.37
CA MET A 155 -5.85 -15.62 -17.02
C MET A 155 -4.94 -14.42 -16.70
N GLY A 156 -4.55 -14.27 -15.44
CA GLY A 156 -3.60 -13.23 -15.03
C GLY A 156 -2.17 -13.42 -15.56
N GLN A 157 -1.82 -14.62 -16.03
CA GLN A 157 -0.56 -14.87 -16.74
C GLN A 157 -0.69 -14.59 -18.24
N LEU A 158 -1.82 -14.94 -18.86
CA LEU A 158 -2.09 -14.67 -20.28
C LEU A 158 -2.15 -13.16 -20.58
N GLY A 159 -2.65 -12.34 -19.64
CA GLY A 159 -2.63 -10.88 -19.75
C GLY A 159 -1.27 -10.22 -19.55
N ARG A 160 -0.22 -10.98 -19.19
CA ARG A 160 1.15 -10.44 -19.10
C ARG A 160 1.82 -10.56 -20.45
N ILE A 161 1.52 -9.62 -21.34
CA ILE A 161 2.34 -9.42 -22.53
C ILE A 161 3.70 -8.88 -22.05
N HIS A 162 4.71 -9.75 -22.05
CA HIS A 162 6.07 -9.29 -21.90
C HIS A 162 6.51 -8.72 -23.25
N PRO A 163 6.80 -7.41 -23.36
CA PRO A 163 7.35 -6.88 -24.60
C PRO A 163 8.62 -7.68 -24.94
N GLU A 164 8.86 -7.88 -26.24
CA GLU A 164 9.96 -8.71 -26.74
C GLU A 164 11.32 -8.35 -26.10
N GLU A 165 11.53 -7.06 -25.87
CA GLU A 165 12.70 -6.54 -25.15
C GLU A 165 12.85 -7.09 -23.71
N GLU A 166 11.76 -7.27 -22.97
CA GLU A 166 11.79 -7.84 -21.61
C GLU A 166 12.11 -9.34 -21.65
N LEU A 167 11.61 -10.07 -22.65
CA LEU A 167 11.95 -11.48 -22.85
C LEU A 167 13.45 -11.65 -23.17
N LEU A 168 14.00 -10.80 -24.04
CA LEU A 168 15.42 -10.76 -24.35
C LEU A 168 16.27 -10.43 -23.11
N LEU A 169 15.86 -9.46 -22.29
CA LEU A 169 16.53 -9.12 -21.04
C LEU A 169 16.51 -10.29 -20.04
N ARG A 170 15.38 -10.99 -19.91
CA ARG A 170 15.29 -12.18 -19.05
C ARG A 170 16.17 -13.32 -19.56
N SER A 171 16.20 -13.54 -20.87
CA SER A 171 17.06 -14.55 -21.51
C SER A 171 18.54 -14.24 -21.27
N ARG A 172 18.97 -12.99 -21.49
CA ARG A 172 20.33 -12.53 -21.19
C ARG A 172 20.69 -12.70 -19.72
N SER A 173 19.82 -12.28 -18.80
CA SER A 173 20.07 -12.39 -17.37
C SER A 173 20.18 -13.85 -16.89
N ARG A 174 19.40 -14.77 -17.48
CA ARG A 174 19.54 -16.20 -17.20
C ARG A 174 20.89 -16.72 -17.68
N ARG A 175 21.28 -16.44 -18.92
CA ARG A 175 22.59 -16.83 -19.47
C ARG A 175 23.75 -16.26 -18.66
N GLU A 176 23.69 -14.99 -18.28
CA GLU A 176 24.70 -14.35 -17.43
C GLU A 176 24.79 -14.99 -16.03
N LYS A 177 23.66 -15.37 -15.43
CA LYS A 177 23.66 -16.09 -14.14
C LYS A 177 24.24 -17.50 -14.26
N THR A 178 23.90 -18.24 -15.31
CA THR A 178 24.45 -19.58 -15.55
C THR A 178 25.95 -19.48 -15.79
N LEU A 179 26.38 -18.56 -16.65
CA LEU A 179 27.80 -18.26 -16.87
C LEU A 179 28.48 -17.89 -15.56
N PHE A 180 27.89 -17.02 -14.73
CA PHE A 180 28.47 -16.65 -13.45
C PHE A 180 28.64 -17.86 -12.50
N GLN A 181 27.65 -18.76 -12.44
CA GLN A 181 27.72 -19.99 -11.66
C GLN A 181 28.81 -20.94 -12.19
N GLU A 182 28.86 -21.17 -13.50
CA GLU A 182 29.89 -21.99 -14.16
C GLU A 182 31.31 -21.40 -13.95
N LEU A 183 31.45 -20.08 -14.08
CA LEU A 183 32.69 -19.37 -13.83
C LEU A 183 33.12 -19.44 -12.36
N SER A 184 32.17 -19.37 -11.42
CA SER A 184 32.41 -19.50 -9.97
C SER A 184 32.83 -20.92 -9.58
N LEU A 185 32.31 -21.94 -10.25
CA LEU A 185 32.67 -23.35 -10.02
C LEU A 185 34.04 -23.69 -10.62
N ALA A 186 34.39 -23.10 -11.77
CA ALA A 186 35.59 -23.44 -12.53
C ALA A 186 36.87 -22.63 -12.19
N GLY A 187 36.99 -22.07 -10.99
CA GLY A 187 38.31 -21.69 -10.44
C GLY A 187 38.52 -20.20 -10.17
N LYS A 188 38.73 -19.88 -8.88
CA LYS A 188 38.81 -18.53 -8.32
C LYS A 188 40.04 -17.68 -8.73
N ASN A 189 41.09 -18.21 -9.36
CA ASN A 189 42.34 -17.44 -9.56
C ASN A 189 42.70 -17.05 -11.01
N ARG A 190 42.50 -17.90 -12.02
CA ARG A 190 42.86 -17.54 -13.41
C ARG A 190 41.84 -16.61 -14.11
N ARG A 191 40.60 -16.57 -13.62
CA ARG A 191 39.49 -15.92 -14.34
C ARG A 191 39.19 -14.49 -13.93
N MET A 192 39.61 -14.04 -12.75
CA MET A 192 39.54 -12.60 -12.41
C MET A 192 40.42 -11.78 -13.36
N VAL A 193 41.55 -12.34 -13.80
CA VAL A 193 42.47 -11.74 -14.76
C VAL A 193 41.83 -11.62 -16.16
N LEU A 194 41.20 -12.68 -16.66
CA LEU A 194 40.52 -12.64 -17.97
C LEU A 194 39.27 -11.76 -17.96
N PHE A 195 38.51 -11.74 -16.87
CA PHE A 195 37.35 -10.86 -16.72
C PHE A 195 37.76 -9.37 -16.66
N LYS A 196 38.84 -9.04 -15.91
CA LYS A 196 39.45 -7.70 -15.93
C LYS A 196 39.94 -7.31 -17.33
N LYS A 197 40.58 -8.24 -18.06
CA LYS A 197 41.04 -8.00 -19.44
C LYS A 197 39.89 -7.72 -20.40
N ARG A 198 38.77 -8.45 -20.29
CA ARG A 198 37.58 -8.27 -21.14
C ARG A 198 36.79 -7.00 -20.79
N LEU A 199 36.70 -6.64 -19.51
CA LEU A 199 36.13 -5.35 -19.10
C LEU A 199 37.00 -4.16 -19.56
N SER A 200 38.33 -4.31 -19.54
CA SER A 200 39.27 -3.32 -20.09
C SER A 200 39.05 -3.11 -21.60
N GLN A 201 38.91 -4.20 -22.36
CA GLN A 201 38.66 -4.14 -23.81
C GLN A 201 37.33 -3.47 -24.17
N LEU A 202 36.26 -3.80 -23.43
CA LEU A 202 34.95 -3.15 -23.60
C LEU A 202 34.98 -1.66 -23.21
N SER A 203 35.90 -1.25 -22.33
CA SER A 203 36.08 0.17 -21.98
C SER A 203 36.82 0.97 -23.06
N THR A 204 37.72 0.33 -23.82
CA THR A 204 38.46 0.96 -24.93
C THR A 204 37.62 1.09 -26.20
N GLU A 205 36.72 0.13 -26.47
CA GLU A 205 35.73 0.25 -27.55
C GLU A 205 34.67 1.34 -27.27
N TYR A 206 34.47 1.69 -26.00
CA TYR A 206 33.68 2.84 -25.56
C TYR A 206 34.55 4.09 -25.34
N THR A 207 35.50 4.35 -26.22
CA THR A 207 36.07 5.70 -26.34
C THR A 207 35.03 6.59 -27.02
N TRP A 208 34.18 7.19 -26.17
CA TRP A 208 33.27 8.25 -26.57
C TRP A 208 34.12 9.35 -27.23
N LYS A 209 34.08 9.47 -28.56
CA LYS A 209 34.66 10.62 -29.26
C LYS A 209 33.98 11.86 -28.69
N ARG A 210 34.62 12.56 -27.76
CA ARG A 210 34.16 13.86 -27.32
C ARG A 210 34.04 14.71 -28.59
N PRO A 211 32.86 15.27 -28.90
CA PRO A 211 32.77 16.23 -29.99
C PRO A 211 33.78 17.33 -29.72
N LYS A 212 34.58 17.69 -30.74
CA LYS A 212 35.55 18.79 -30.65
C LYS A 212 34.75 20.02 -30.21
N ARG A 213 35.01 20.51 -29.00
CA ARG A 213 34.45 21.78 -28.52
C ARG A 213 35.08 22.88 -29.35
N GLY A 214 34.28 23.60 -30.14
CA GLY A 214 34.65 24.92 -30.62
C GLY A 214 34.84 25.87 -29.42
N PRO A 215 35.70 26.90 -29.54
CA PRO A 215 35.84 27.89 -28.50
C PRO A 215 34.56 28.72 -28.38
N SER A 216 34.25 29.10 -27.15
CA SER A 216 33.18 30.01 -26.68
C SER A 216 31.73 29.58 -26.95
N GLU A 217 31.15 28.87 -25.99
CA GLU A 217 29.80 29.21 -25.47
C GLU A 217 29.64 28.54 -24.10
N SER A 218 29.62 29.36 -23.05
CA SER A 218 29.31 28.95 -21.69
C SER A 218 27.81 28.73 -21.56
N LEU A 219 27.33 27.55 -21.98
CA LEU A 219 25.98 27.09 -21.69
C LEU A 219 25.99 26.09 -20.53
N ALA A 220 25.18 26.40 -19.52
CA ALA A 220 24.98 25.62 -18.31
C ALA A 220 24.63 24.17 -18.65
N PHE A 221 25.27 23.25 -17.95
CA PHE A 221 25.09 21.80 -18.08
C PHE A 221 23.78 21.36 -17.41
N GLU A 222 22.63 21.77 -17.93
CA GLU A 222 21.34 21.21 -17.55
C GLU A 222 20.96 20.05 -18.48
N ASP A 223 20.81 18.87 -17.87
CA ASP A 223 20.04 17.72 -18.32
C ASP A 223 20.13 17.33 -19.82
N LEU A 224 21.33 17.01 -20.30
CA LEU A 224 21.46 16.08 -21.41
C LEU A 224 20.97 14.71 -20.95
N GLY A 225 19.74 14.38 -21.33
CA GLY A 225 18.98 13.17 -21.01
C GLY A 225 19.76 11.86 -21.16
N LEU A 226 20.62 11.56 -20.18
CA LEU A 226 21.19 10.25 -20.01
C LEU A 226 20.04 9.32 -19.65
N SER A 227 19.62 8.53 -20.64
CA SER A 227 18.73 7.38 -20.49
C SER A 227 19.01 6.69 -19.16
N GLN A 228 17.94 6.33 -18.42
CA GLN A 228 18.03 5.59 -17.15
C GLN A 228 19.03 4.40 -17.24
N LYS A 229 19.19 3.83 -18.43
CA LYS A 229 20.15 2.76 -18.74
C LYS A 229 21.62 3.19 -18.55
N CYS A 230 21.99 4.40 -18.99
CA CYS A 230 23.33 4.97 -18.77
C CYS A 230 23.60 5.25 -17.30
N ARG A 231 22.62 5.78 -16.56
CA ARG A 231 22.76 6.01 -15.11
C ARG A 231 22.94 4.69 -14.34
N ARG A 232 22.23 3.63 -14.74
CA ARG A 232 22.39 2.28 -14.17
C ARG A 232 23.76 1.67 -14.45
N LEU A 233 24.27 1.80 -15.69
CA LEU A 233 25.61 1.31 -16.07
C LEU A 233 26.73 2.06 -15.33
N GLN A 234 26.64 3.38 -15.20
CA GLN A 234 27.60 4.15 -14.41
C GLN A 234 27.56 3.78 -12.92
N LYS A 235 26.37 3.58 -12.34
CA LYS A 235 26.21 3.16 -10.94
C LYS A 235 26.75 1.75 -10.69
N PHE A 236 26.55 0.84 -11.65
CA PHE A 236 27.13 -0.50 -11.63
C PHE A 236 28.66 -0.44 -11.71
N ARG A 237 29.22 0.34 -12.65
CA ARG A 237 30.67 0.55 -12.77
C ARG A 237 31.30 1.08 -11.48
N ARG A 238 30.68 2.09 -10.84
CA ARG A 238 31.15 2.62 -9.54
C ARG A 238 31.15 1.57 -8.43
N ARG A 239 30.10 0.74 -8.35
CA ARG A 239 30.02 -0.36 -7.38
C ARG A 239 31.06 -1.45 -7.59
N VAL A 240 31.36 -1.77 -8.84
CA VAL A 240 32.39 -2.78 -9.17
C VAL A 240 33.78 -2.23 -8.84
N LEU A 241 34.04 -0.96 -9.15
CA LEU A 241 35.33 -0.32 -8.83
C LEU A 241 35.55 -0.12 -7.33
N SER A 242 34.50 0.11 -6.54
CA SER A 242 34.64 0.26 -5.07
C SER A 242 34.85 -1.06 -4.31
N LEU A 243 34.76 -2.19 -4.99
CA LEU A 243 34.99 -3.53 -4.42
C LEU A 243 36.36 -4.11 -4.81
N ILE A 244 37.15 -3.35 -5.58
CA ILE A 244 38.55 -3.61 -5.93
C ILE A 244 39.40 -2.72 -5.04
#